data_AF-A0A497N2X7-F1
#
_entry.id   AF-A0A497N2X7-F1
#
_cell.length_a   1.000
_cell.length_b   1.000
_cell.length_c   1.000
_cell.angle_alpha   90.00
_cell.angle_beta   90.00
_cell.angle_gamma   90.00
#
_symmetry.space_group_name_H-M   'P 1'
#
loop_
_entity.id
_entity.type
_entity.pdbx_description
1 polymer ?
#
loop_
_entity_poly.entity_id
_entity_poly.type
_entity_poly.pdbx_seq_one_letter_code
_entity_poly.pdbx_strand_id
1 'polypeptide(L)'
;IWYLAGKGAGRAMVKLVRSLERLGSREVAERICRELSRMGWGRFEIAEWAEETENFVFRVYNNPFSRRGAEAPEETGCIYIKGYLEGILEELLGRPVKLKETLCVSKGASYCEFTSKPPAETSIKA
;
A
#
# COMPACT_ATOMS: atom_id res chain seq x y z
N ILE A 1 -11.66 -9.36 -8.93
CA ILE A 1 -10.48 -9.94 -9.64
C ILE A 1 -9.19 -9.18 -9.29
N TRP A 2 -9.04 -7.90 -9.66
CA TRP A 2 -7.79 -7.12 -9.46
C TRP A 2 -7.28 -7.04 -8.01
N TYR A 3 -8.16 -6.92 -7.02
CA TYR A 3 -7.76 -6.95 -5.61
C TYR A 3 -7.06 -8.27 -5.22
N LEU A 4 -7.65 -9.42 -5.58
CA LEU A 4 -7.07 -10.74 -5.29
C LEU A 4 -5.78 -10.97 -6.07
N ALA A 5 -5.71 -10.51 -7.32
CA ALA A 5 -4.50 -10.57 -8.14
C ALA A 5 -3.36 -9.76 -7.49
N GLY A 6 -3.64 -8.52 -7.06
CA GLY A 6 -2.67 -7.70 -6.33
C GLY A 6 -2.20 -8.39 -5.05
N LYS A 7 -3.14 -8.90 -4.26
CA LYS A 7 -2.86 -9.61 -3.01
C LYS A 7 -1.98 -10.84 -3.19
N GLY A 8 -2.25 -11.65 -4.21
CA GLY A 8 -1.39 -12.78 -4.58
C GLY A 8 0.02 -12.32 -5.00
N ALA A 9 0.11 -11.27 -5.83
CA ALA A 9 1.37 -10.73 -6.30
C ALA A 9 2.24 -10.17 -5.17
N GLY A 10 1.65 -9.45 -4.21
CA GLY A 10 2.37 -8.95 -3.03
C GLY A 10 2.97 -10.06 -2.17
N ARG A 11 2.18 -11.11 -1.89
CA ARG A 11 2.65 -12.31 -1.16
C ARG A 11 3.80 -13.01 -1.90
N ALA A 12 3.65 -13.19 -3.21
CA ALA A 12 4.68 -13.83 -4.04
C ALA A 12 5.98 -13.02 -4.05
N MET A 13 5.89 -11.69 -4.10
CA MET A 13 7.06 -10.81 -4.09
C MET A 13 7.83 -10.88 -2.76
N VAL A 14 7.13 -10.93 -1.62
CA VAL A 14 7.77 -11.14 -0.31
C VAL A 14 8.54 -12.45 -0.27
N LYS A 15 7.95 -13.54 -0.77
CA LYS A 15 8.61 -14.86 -0.85
C LYS A 15 9.85 -14.80 -1.74
N LEU A 16 9.77 -14.14 -2.88
CA LEU A 16 10.90 -13.95 -3.79
C LEU A 16 12.04 -13.19 -3.09
N VAL A 17 11.77 -12.02 -2.51
CA VAL A 17 12.80 -11.23 -1.83
C VAL A 17 13.43 -12.00 -0.67
N ARG A 18 12.63 -12.68 0.16
CA ARG A 18 13.14 -13.52 1.26
C ARG A 18 13.97 -14.72 0.78
N SER A 19 13.73 -15.22 -0.44
CA SER A 19 14.54 -16.30 -1.03
C SER A 19 15.91 -15.82 -1.53
N LEU A 20 16.04 -14.52 -1.83
CA LEU A 20 17.26 -13.91 -2.34
C LEU A 20 18.11 -13.29 -1.21
N GLU A 21 17.47 -12.73 -0.18
CA GLU A 21 18.13 -11.93 0.85
C GLU A 21 17.54 -12.22 2.23
N ARG A 22 18.39 -12.20 3.27
CA ARG A 22 17.99 -12.33 4.67
C ARG A 22 17.75 -10.94 5.26
N LEU A 23 16.56 -10.39 5.03
CA LEU A 23 16.13 -9.08 5.50
C LEU A 23 15.03 -9.19 6.57
N GLY A 24 14.95 -8.19 7.45
CA GLY A 24 13.81 -8.01 8.35
C GLY A 24 12.56 -7.58 7.59
N SER A 25 11.40 -7.61 8.26
CA SER A 25 10.10 -7.38 7.60
C SER A 25 10.00 -5.99 6.98
N ARG A 26 10.42 -4.95 7.70
CA ARG A 26 10.43 -3.59 7.18
C ARG A 26 11.37 -3.45 5.99
N GLU A 27 12.58 -4.00 6.07
CA GLU A 27 13.55 -3.91 4.98
C GLU A 27 13.07 -4.64 3.71
N VAL A 28 12.37 -5.76 3.85
CA VAL A 28 11.71 -6.43 2.72
C VAL A 28 10.65 -5.51 2.11
N ALA A 29 9.77 -4.90 2.92
CA ALA A 29 8.75 -4.00 2.42
C ALA A 29 9.36 -2.78 1.69
N GLU A 30 10.40 -2.17 2.26
CA GLU A 30 11.12 -1.05 1.66
C GLU A 30 11.81 -1.45 0.35
N ARG A 31 12.43 -2.64 0.30
CA ARG A 31 13.01 -3.19 -0.93
C ARG A 31 11.96 -3.31 -2.03
N ILE A 32 10.82 -3.92 -1.71
CA ILE A 32 9.72 -4.08 -2.67
C ILE A 32 9.23 -2.71 -3.16
N CYS A 33 9.02 -1.75 -2.25
CA CYS A 33 8.62 -0.38 -2.62
C CYS A 33 9.62 0.28 -3.58
N ARG A 34 10.93 0.12 -3.34
CA ARG A 34 11.96 0.61 -4.26
C ARG A 34 11.87 -0.05 -5.63
N GLU A 35 11.72 -1.37 -5.70
CA GLU A 35 11.64 -2.06 -6.99
C GLU A 35 10.38 -1.70 -7.78
N LEU A 36 9.20 -1.61 -7.12
CA LEU A 36 7.97 -1.12 -7.75
C LEU A 36 8.14 0.29 -8.30
N SER A 37 8.81 1.16 -7.55
CA SER A 37 9.12 2.52 -7.99
C SER A 37 10.00 2.55 -9.23
N ARG A 38 11.03 1.70 -9.27
CA ARG A 38 11.94 1.58 -10.42
C ARG A 38 11.25 1.00 -11.65
N MET A 39 10.25 0.14 -11.47
CA MET A 39 9.43 -0.42 -12.54
C MET A 39 8.36 0.55 -13.06
N GLY A 40 8.27 1.76 -12.51
CA GLY A 40 7.34 2.79 -12.99
C GLY A 40 5.91 2.65 -12.47
N TRP A 41 5.69 1.92 -11.37
CA TRP A 41 4.36 1.74 -10.78
C TRP A 41 3.91 2.92 -9.89
N GLY A 42 4.57 4.07 -10.02
CA GLY A 42 4.50 5.19 -9.09
C GLY A 42 5.62 5.13 -8.05
N ARG A 43 5.88 6.23 -7.34
CA ARG A 43 6.89 6.28 -6.28
C ARG A 43 6.25 5.84 -4.96
N PHE A 44 6.70 4.71 -4.44
CA PHE A 44 6.22 4.13 -3.18
C PHE A 44 7.08 4.59 -2.01
N GLU A 45 6.42 4.99 -0.93
CA GLU A 45 7.05 5.37 0.34
C GLU A 45 6.31 4.73 1.50
N ILE A 46 7.06 4.22 2.48
CA ILE A 46 6.52 3.80 3.78
C ILE A 46 6.64 5.00 4.71
N ALA A 47 5.53 5.70 4.92
CA ALA A 47 5.48 6.88 5.78
C ALA A 47 5.51 6.48 7.26
N GLU A 48 4.84 5.37 7.62
CA GLU A 48 4.82 4.83 8.98
C GLU A 48 4.87 3.31 8.97
N TRP A 49 5.63 2.75 9.92
CA TRP A 49 5.74 1.31 10.16
C TRP A 49 5.88 1.05 11.67
N ALA A 50 4.80 0.62 12.30
CA ALA A 50 4.79 0.23 13.71
C ALA A 50 4.01 -1.08 13.87
N GLU A 51 4.75 -2.18 14.03
CA GLU A 51 4.18 -3.54 14.11
C GLU A 51 3.39 -3.75 15.40
N GLU A 52 3.86 -3.18 16.50
CA GLU A 52 3.28 -3.30 17.85
C GLU A 52 1.91 -2.63 17.95
N THR A 53 1.75 -1.50 17.26
CA THR A 53 0.49 -0.74 17.24
C THR A 53 -0.35 -1.04 16.02
N GLU A 54 0.13 -1.91 15.12
CA GLU A 54 -0.50 -2.21 13.83
C GLU A 54 -0.77 -0.97 12.97
N ASN A 55 0.15 -0.01 13.01
CA ASN A 55 0.02 1.24 12.27
C ASN A 55 0.97 1.25 11.08
N PHE A 56 0.40 1.21 9.88
CA PHE A 56 1.12 1.17 8.63
C PHE A 56 0.54 2.21 7.70
N VAL A 57 1.40 3.08 7.17
CA VAL A 57 1.01 4.12 6.22
C VAL A 57 1.92 4.05 5.00
N PHE A 58 1.32 3.85 3.83
CA PHE A 58 1.99 3.85 2.54
C PHE A 58 1.51 5.02 1.69
N ARG A 59 2.44 5.68 1.01
CA ARG A 59 2.15 6.72 0.04
C ARG A 59 2.62 6.29 -1.35
N VAL A 60 1.78 6.52 -2.35
CA VAL A 60 2.09 6.21 -3.75
C VAL A 60 1.87 7.46 -4.59
N TYR A 61 2.96 8.06 -5.03
CA TYR A 61 2.95 9.24 -5.91
C TYR A 61 2.93 8.79 -7.37
N ASN A 62 2.33 9.62 -8.24
CA ASN A 62 2.26 9.35 -9.68
C ASN A 62 1.69 7.96 -10.00
N ASN A 63 0.69 7.51 -9.22
CA ASN A 63 0.15 6.17 -9.28
C ASN A 63 -0.61 5.92 -10.60
N PRO A 64 -0.11 5.06 -11.52
CA PRO A 64 -0.77 4.79 -12.79
C PRO A 64 -2.05 3.94 -12.63
N PHE A 65 -2.25 3.32 -11.47
CA PHE A 65 -3.41 2.47 -11.18
C PHE A 65 -4.61 3.27 -10.65
N SER A 66 -4.47 4.59 -10.46
CA SER A 66 -5.60 5.44 -10.10
C SER A 66 -6.58 5.51 -11.28
N ARG A 67 -7.81 5.00 -11.12
CA ARG A 67 -8.86 5.19 -12.13
C ARG A 67 -9.22 6.68 -12.18
N ARG A 68 -8.98 7.32 -13.33
CA ARG A 68 -9.42 8.68 -13.62
C ARG A 68 -10.77 8.63 -14.34
N GLY A 69 -11.67 9.57 -14.01
CA GLY A 69 -12.94 9.76 -14.72
C GLY A 69 -14.19 9.54 -13.86
N ALA A 70 -15.31 10.11 -14.31
CA ALA A 70 -16.60 10.19 -13.61
C ALA A 70 -17.29 8.84 -13.32
N GLU A 71 -16.75 7.74 -13.84
CA GLU A 71 -17.30 6.38 -13.71
C GLU A 71 -16.56 5.51 -12.67
N ALA A 72 -15.62 6.08 -11.92
CA ALA A 72 -14.94 5.36 -10.84
C ALA A 72 -15.82 5.42 -9.57
N PRO A 73 -16.36 4.28 -9.08
CA PRO A 73 -17.12 4.27 -7.84
C PRO A 73 -16.29 4.86 -6.69
N GLU A 74 -16.90 5.71 -5.86
CA GLU A 74 -16.24 6.43 -4.75
C GLU A 74 -15.42 5.54 -3.82
N GLU A 75 -15.84 4.28 -3.67
CA GLU A 75 -15.27 3.27 -2.76
C GLU A 75 -14.17 2.41 -3.40
N THR A 76 -13.86 2.59 -4.68
CA THR A 76 -12.98 1.69 -5.47
C THR A 76 -11.78 2.38 -6.10
N GLY A 77 -11.09 3.22 -5.33
CA GLY A 77 -9.74 3.66 -5.71
C GLY A 77 -8.76 2.48 -5.77
N CYS A 78 -7.63 2.70 -6.45
CA CYS A 78 -6.42 1.86 -6.60
C CYS A 78 -6.45 0.40 -6.08
N ILE A 79 -7.45 -0.40 -6.48
CA ILE A 79 -7.79 -1.68 -5.85
C ILE A 79 -6.68 -2.73 -5.95
N TYR A 80 -5.91 -2.67 -7.03
CA TYR A 80 -4.79 -3.57 -7.27
C TYR A 80 -3.64 -3.26 -6.30
N ILE A 81 -3.28 -1.98 -6.15
CA ILE A 81 -2.24 -1.52 -5.22
C ILE A 81 -2.63 -1.81 -3.77
N LYS A 82 -3.89 -1.54 -3.39
CA LYS A 82 -4.41 -1.92 -2.07
C LYS A 82 -4.22 -3.41 -1.81
N GLY A 83 -4.64 -4.26 -2.75
CA GLY A 83 -4.44 -5.71 -2.65
C GLY A 83 -2.98 -6.07 -2.49
N TYR A 84 -2.10 -5.49 -3.31
CA TYR A 84 -0.66 -5.73 -3.28
C TYR A 84 -0.03 -5.42 -1.93
N LEU A 85 -0.32 -4.24 -1.36
CA LEU A 85 0.20 -3.82 -0.07
C LEU A 85 -0.32 -4.69 1.08
N GLU A 86 -1.62 -5.03 1.08
CA GLU A 86 -2.17 -6.00 2.04
C GLU A 86 -1.50 -7.37 1.91
N GLY A 87 -1.24 -7.83 0.67
CA GLY A 87 -0.53 -9.08 0.42
C GLY A 87 0.89 -9.10 0.98
N ILE A 88 1.62 -7.98 0.84
CA ILE A 88 2.95 -7.81 1.46
C ILE A 88 2.84 -7.94 2.98
N LEU A 89 1.98 -7.13 3.61
CA LEU A 89 1.86 -7.08 5.06
C LEU A 89 1.45 -8.43 5.65
N GLU A 90 0.49 -9.10 5.03
CA GLU A 90 0.02 -10.41 5.51
C GLU A 90 1.09 -11.49 5.44
N GLU A 91 1.93 -11.49 4.40
CA GLU A 91 3.04 -12.45 4.28
C GLU A 91 4.19 -12.13 5.25
N LEU A 92 4.43 -10.85 5.52
CA LEU A 92 5.46 -10.42 6.44
C LEU A 92 5.10 -10.67 7.90
N LEU A 93 3.86 -10.36 8.28
CA LEU A 93 3.36 -10.43 9.66
C LEU A 93 2.69 -11.76 10.00
N GLY A 94 2.39 -12.61 9.02
CA GLY A 94 1.79 -13.94 9.23
C GLY A 94 0.32 -13.92 9.64
N ARG A 95 -0.39 -12.79 9.45
CA ARG A 95 -1.79 -12.60 9.85
C ARG A 95 -2.52 -11.67 8.88
N PRO A 96 -3.87 -11.71 8.80
CA PRO A 96 -4.64 -10.80 7.95
C PRO A 96 -4.41 -9.32 8.31
N VAL A 97 -4.31 -8.46 7.29
CA VAL A 97 -4.17 -7.01 7.44
C VAL A 97 -5.06 -6.32 6.41
N LYS A 98 -5.73 -5.24 6.83
CA LYS A 98 -6.59 -4.42 5.97
C LYS A 98 -6.07 -3.00 5.90
N LEU A 99 -6.06 -2.46 4.68
CA LEU A 99 -5.74 -1.07 4.42
C LEU A 99 -6.97 -0.34 3.88
N LYS A 100 -7.11 0.93 4.25
CA LYS A 100 -8.07 1.86 3.64
C LYS A 100 -7.29 2.88 2.81
N GLU A 101 -7.76 3.14 1.60
CA GLU A 101 -7.27 4.26 0.81
C GLU A 101 -7.94 5.54 1.33
N THR A 102 -7.15 6.43 1.94
CA THR A 102 -7.64 7.69 2.55
C THR A 102 -7.53 8.87 1.60
N LEU A 103 -6.49 8.87 0.77
CA LEU A 103 -6.22 9.88 -0.26
C LEU A 103 -6.00 9.20 -1.61
N CYS A 104 -6.35 9.86 -2.71
CA CYS A 104 -6.15 9.33 -4.04
C CYS A 104 -5.90 10.44 -5.06
N VAL A 105 -4.91 10.24 -5.94
CA VAL A 105 -4.58 11.21 -7.01
C VAL A 105 -5.72 11.41 -8.00
N SER A 106 -6.60 10.41 -8.20
CA SER A 106 -7.77 10.58 -9.07
C SER A 106 -8.84 11.47 -8.46
N LYS A 107 -8.80 11.68 -7.13
CA LYS A 107 -9.66 12.62 -6.41
C LYS A 107 -9.00 13.98 -6.18
N GLY A 108 -7.88 14.25 -6.85
CA GLY A 108 -7.16 15.53 -6.77
C GLY A 108 -6.13 15.64 -5.65
N ALA A 109 -5.88 14.59 -4.87
CA ALA A 109 -4.78 14.58 -3.90
C ALA A 109 -3.41 14.51 -4.60
N SER A 110 -2.34 14.91 -3.91
CA SER A 110 -0.97 14.84 -4.44
C SER A 110 -0.39 13.42 -4.50
N TYR A 111 -0.97 12.49 -3.74
CA TYR A 111 -0.60 11.07 -3.73
C TYR A 111 -1.81 10.20 -3.33
N CYS A 112 -1.69 8.90 -3.58
CA CYS A 112 -2.56 7.91 -2.97
C CYS A 112 -2.00 7.51 -1.60
N GLU A 113 -2.85 7.45 -0.57
CA GLU A 113 -2.45 7.03 0.77
C GLU A 113 -3.24 5.81 1.22
N PHE A 114 -2.53 4.81 1.73
CA PHE A 114 -3.11 3.57 2.25
C PHE A 114 -2.71 3.42 3.71
N THR A 115 -3.69 3.28 4.59
CA THR A 115 -3.46 3.20 6.03
C THR A 115 -4.20 2.02 6.67
N SER A 116 -3.58 1.37 7.66
CA SER A 116 -4.21 0.32 8.46
C SER A 116 -5.19 0.85 9.52
N LYS A 117 -5.03 2.10 9.93
CA LYS A 117 -5.97 2.82 10.81
C LYS A 117 -6.43 4.10 10.13
N PRO A 118 -7.72 4.49 10.19
CA PRO A 118 -8.07 5.84 9.79
C PRO A 118 -7.20 6.83 10.59
N PRO A 119 -6.68 7.91 9.97
CA PRO A 119 -5.90 8.90 10.70
C PRO A 119 -6.73 9.33 11.91
N ALA A 120 -6.08 9.36 13.09
CA ALA A 120 -6.73 9.91 14.28
C ALA A 120 -7.27 11.28 13.89
N GLU A 121 -8.57 11.51 14.06
CA GLU A 121 -9.17 12.82 13.82
C GLU A 121 -8.35 13.83 14.60
N THR A 122 -7.53 14.61 13.89
CA THR A 122 -6.86 15.76 14.47
C THR A 122 -7.99 16.63 14.96
N SER A 123 -8.21 16.63 16.27
CA SER A 123 -9.16 17.50 16.94
C SER A 123 -8.67 18.93 16.72
N ILE A 124 -9.06 19.52 15.60
CA ILE A 124 -9.02 20.96 15.41
C ILE A 124 -10.12 21.47 16.34
N LYS A 125 -9.75 21.68 17.61
CA LYS A 125 -10.51 22.54 18.49
C LYS A 125 -10.36 23.96 17.93
N ALA A 126 -11.41 24.41 17.25
CA ALA A 126 -11.68 25.83 17.10
C ALA A 126 -12.17 26.39 18.44
#